data_AF-A0A523E6T1-F1
#
_entry.id   AF-A0A523E6T1-F1
#
_cell.length_a   1.000
_cell.length_b   1.000
_cell.length_c   1.000
_cell.angle_alpha   90.00
_cell.angle_beta   90.00
_cell.angle_gamma   90.00
#
_symmetry.space_group_name_H-M   'P 1'
#
loop_
_entity.id
_entity.type
_entity.pdbx_description
1 polymer ?
#
loop_
_entity_poly.entity_id
_entity_poly.type
_entity_poly.pdbx_seq_one_letter_code
_entity_poly.pdbx_strand_id
1 'polypeptide(L)'
;MRVQSRSLGARPHCCRIIAGEELLVRSCDFALYKIPLNSVKALKRLDALSRQRFKIASDGSYIHWEDSDTHLVLESLRYSVDPELKAKKDQDRLLHDTRFGAAVASVRKLHGLKQASFPGLSEREIRRIEKGVTRPRLSTLEILAEAHGMSLRDYLSSVRLNIRQSRAQVATTLN
;
A
#
# COMPACT_ATOMS: atom_id res chain seq x y z
N MET A 1 14.56 11.67 -31.44
CA MET A 1 14.14 11.46 -30.03
C MET A 1 13.99 12.81 -29.35
N ARG A 2 12.77 13.22 -28.96
CA ARG A 2 12.57 14.43 -28.13
C ARG A 2 12.72 14.03 -26.67
N VAL A 3 13.84 14.40 -26.05
CA VAL A 3 13.99 14.34 -24.59
C VAL A 3 13.11 15.44 -24.00
N GLN A 4 12.05 15.09 -23.27
CA GLN A 4 11.32 16.07 -22.48
C GLN A 4 12.12 16.34 -21.20
N SER A 5 12.94 17.38 -21.21
CA SER A 5 13.52 17.96 -19.99
C SER A 5 12.56 19.02 -19.45
N ARG A 6 11.90 18.75 -18.33
CA ARG A 6 11.16 19.79 -17.61
C ARG A 6 11.92 20.12 -16.33
N SER A 7 12.63 21.25 -16.33
CA SER A 7 13.13 21.89 -15.11
C SER A 7 12.16 23.02 -14.75
N LEU A 8 11.43 22.88 -13.65
CA LEU A 8 10.74 24.02 -13.03
C LEU A 8 11.69 24.65 -12.01
N GLY A 9 11.95 25.94 -12.22
CA GLY A 9 12.77 26.75 -11.32
C GLY A 9 12.03 27.14 -10.03
N ALA A 10 12.87 27.36 -9.01
CA ALA A 10 12.61 28.06 -7.74
C ALA A 10 11.82 27.33 -6.64
N ARG A 11 12.44 26.28 -6.07
CA ARG A 11 12.61 25.93 -4.62
C ARG A 11 13.38 24.60 -4.52
N PRO A 12 14.07 24.25 -3.40
CA PRO A 12 15.02 23.14 -3.36
C PRO A 12 14.28 21.80 -3.22
N HIS A 13 13.55 21.39 -4.25
CA HIS A 13 12.85 20.12 -4.27
C HIS A 13 13.59 19.17 -5.20
N CYS A 14 14.21 18.17 -4.58
CA CYS A 14 15.29 17.36 -5.12
C CYS A 14 14.97 16.48 -6.33
N CYS A 15 13.80 16.57 -6.96
CA CYS A 15 13.40 15.67 -8.03
C CYS A 15 13.60 16.31 -9.42
N ARG A 16 14.79 16.15 -10.01
CA ARG A 16 14.95 16.32 -11.46
C ARG A 16 14.53 15.02 -12.14
N ILE A 17 13.41 15.05 -12.86
CA ILE A 17 12.93 13.89 -13.62
C ILE A 17 13.21 14.07 -15.10
N ILE A 18 14.04 13.19 -15.66
CA ILE A 18 14.26 13.08 -17.10
C ILE A 18 13.59 11.77 -17.52
N ALA A 19 12.76 11.84 -18.56
CA ALA A 19 12.03 10.69 -19.06
C ALA A 19 12.44 10.33 -20.49
N GLY A 20 12.84 9.08 -20.64
CA GLY A 20 12.93 8.34 -21.90
C GLY A 20 12.27 6.98 -21.71
N GLU A 21 13.01 5.89 -21.90
CA GLU A 21 12.60 4.55 -21.44
C GLU A 21 12.77 4.36 -19.93
N GLU A 22 13.56 5.24 -19.31
CA GLU A 22 13.85 5.27 -17.88
C GLU A 22 13.42 6.61 -17.28
N LEU A 23 13.05 6.58 -16.00
CA LEU A 23 12.94 7.76 -15.15
C LEU A 23 14.22 7.92 -14.36
N LEU A 24 14.88 9.05 -14.51
CA LEU A 24 15.90 9.49 -13.57
C LEU A 24 15.20 10.24 -12.44
N VAL A 25 15.25 9.73 -11.21
CA VAL A 25 14.60 10.36 -10.06
C VAL A 25 15.64 10.66 -9.01
N ARG A 26 15.77 11.93 -8.62
CA ARG A 26 16.67 12.33 -7.54
C ARG A 26 15.87 12.53 -6.24
N SER A 27 16.38 12.01 -5.14
CA SER A 27 15.76 12.09 -3.81
C SER A 27 16.32 13.24 -2.98
N CYS A 28 15.68 13.51 -1.84
CA CYS A 28 16.06 14.61 -0.94
C CYS A 28 17.49 14.50 -0.38
N ASP A 29 18.02 13.29 -0.22
CA ASP A 29 19.41 12.99 0.14
C ASP A 29 20.37 13.05 -1.07
N PHE A 30 19.91 13.60 -2.20
CA PHE A 30 20.61 13.72 -3.47
C PHE A 30 20.98 12.40 -4.16
N ALA A 31 20.53 11.25 -3.66
CA ALA A 31 20.69 9.99 -4.38
C ALA A 31 19.92 10.04 -5.72
N LEU A 32 20.53 9.46 -6.76
CA LEU A 32 19.94 9.39 -8.10
C LEU A 32 19.54 7.96 -8.41
N TYR A 33 18.26 7.75 -8.69
CA TYR A 33 17.69 6.46 -9.07
C TYR A 33 17.42 6.43 -10.57
N LYS A 34 17.86 5.36 -11.23
CA LYS A 34 17.51 5.05 -12.63
C LYS A 34 16.42 3.99 -12.62
N ILE A 35 15.25 4.32 -13.14
CA ILE A 35 14.04 3.50 -12.97
C ILE A 35 13.47 3.18 -14.35
N PRO A 36 13.73 1.98 -14.88
CA PRO A 36 13.13 1.54 -16.13
C PRO A 36 11.61 1.55 -16.02
N LEU A 37 10.91 2.21 -16.95
CA LEU A 37 9.44 2.31 -16.91
C LEU A 37 8.75 0.94 -17.01
N ASN A 38 9.44 -0.06 -17.58
CA ASN A 38 8.96 -1.43 -17.70
C ASN A 38 9.08 -2.26 -16.39
N SER A 39 9.92 -1.84 -15.43
CA SER A 39 10.05 -2.51 -14.13
C SER A 39 8.86 -2.17 -13.21
N VAL A 40 8.27 -1.00 -13.41
CA VAL A 40 7.12 -0.51 -12.63
C VAL A 40 5.85 -1.23 -13.05
N LYS A 41 5.37 -2.15 -12.19
CA LYS A 41 4.19 -2.99 -12.46
C LYS A 41 2.95 -2.19 -12.89
N ALA A 42 2.71 -1.03 -12.28
CA ALA A 42 1.55 -0.19 -12.58
C ALA A 42 1.57 0.36 -14.02
N LEU A 43 2.76 0.61 -14.57
CA LEU A 43 2.94 1.22 -15.90
C LEU A 43 3.01 0.18 -17.03
N LYS A 44 3.09 -1.12 -16.72
CA LYS A 44 3.20 -2.19 -17.73
C LYS A 44 2.05 -2.21 -18.73
N ARG A 45 0.86 -1.75 -18.33
CA ARG A 45 -0.34 -1.74 -19.17
C ARG A 45 -0.42 -0.52 -20.10
N LEU A 46 0.37 0.51 -19.84
CA LEU A 46 0.44 1.69 -20.70
C LEU A 46 1.28 1.38 -21.93
N ASP A 47 0.92 1.94 -23.08
CA ASP A 47 1.77 1.92 -24.27
C ASP A 47 2.97 2.88 -24.11
N ALA A 48 3.92 2.83 -25.05
CA ALA A 48 5.15 3.63 -24.95
C ALA A 48 4.88 5.15 -24.90
N LEU A 49 3.87 5.63 -25.64
CA LEU A 49 3.51 7.04 -25.70
C LEU A 49 2.86 7.52 -24.40
N SER A 50 1.93 6.75 -23.85
CA SER A 50 1.24 7.05 -22.60
C SER A 50 2.20 7.01 -21.42
N ARG A 51 3.17 6.09 -21.41
CA ARG A 51 4.22 6.05 -20.37
C ARG A 51 5.07 7.32 -20.33
N GLN A 52 5.26 8.01 -21.45
CA GLN A 52 6.01 9.27 -21.50
C GLN A 52 5.15 10.49 -21.12
N ARG A 53 3.82 10.35 -21.07
CA ARG A 53 2.89 11.41 -20.67
C ARG A 53 2.59 11.32 -19.18
N PHE A 54 3.38 12.00 -18.37
CA PHE A 54 3.10 12.16 -16.95
C PHE A 54 3.17 13.63 -16.53
N LYS A 55 2.51 13.90 -15.41
CA LYS A 55 2.56 15.18 -14.70
C LYS A 55 3.23 14.97 -13.35
N ILE A 56 4.07 15.90 -12.94
CA ILE A 56 4.63 15.93 -11.58
C ILE A 56 3.73 16.86 -10.77
N ALA A 57 3.39 16.46 -9.54
CA ALA A 57 2.69 17.32 -8.61
C ALA A 57 3.45 18.65 -8.41
N SER A 58 2.74 19.75 -8.15
CA SER A 58 3.37 21.08 -8.01
C SER A 58 4.37 21.15 -6.85
N ASP A 59 4.17 20.33 -5.81
CA ASP A 59 5.06 20.17 -4.67
C ASP A 59 6.13 19.08 -4.87
N GLY A 60 6.11 18.38 -6.00
CA GLY A 60 7.01 17.27 -6.32
C GLY A 60 6.74 15.97 -5.53
N SER A 61 5.61 15.86 -4.84
CA SER A 61 5.30 14.71 -3.97
C SER A 61 5.04 13.40 -4.72
N TYR A 62 4.46 13.47 -5.92
CA TYR A 62 4.17 12.31 -6.76
C TYR A 62 4.25 12.63 -8.26
N ILE A 63 4.30 11.56 -9.05
CA ILE A 63 4.14 11.55 -10.50
C ILE A 63 2.78 10.92 -10.83
N HIS A 64 2.04 11.53 -11.76
CA HIS A 64 0.71 11.10 -12.17
C HIS A 64 0.65 10.80 -13.68
N TRP A 65 0.14 9.62 -14.02
CA TRP A 65 -0.25 9.22 -15.39
C TRP A 65 -1.77 9.25 -15.53
N GLU A 66 -2.26 10.27 -16.22
CA GLU A 66 -3.70 10.53 -16.42
C GLU A 66 -4.40 9.39 -17.16
N ASP A 67 -3.74 8.80 -18.16
CA ASP A 67 -4.28 7.69 -18.96
C ASP A 67 -4.63 6.43 -18.15
N SER A 68 -4.12 6.31 -16.92
CA SER A 68 -4.36 5.15 -16.03
C SER A 68 -4.72 5.54 -14.60
N ASP A 69 -4.99 6.82 -14.34
CA ASP A 69 -5.20 7.39 -13.00
C ASP A 69 -4.13 6.94 -11.98
N THR A 70 -2.89 6.78 -12.46
CA THR A 70 -1.82 6.14 -11.67
C THR A 70 -0.93 7.19 -11.03
N HIS A 71 -0.92 7.19 -9.70
CA HIS A 71 -0.11 8.06 -8.86
C HIS A 71 1.05 7.28 -8.24
N LEU A 72 2.29 7.72 -8.50
CA LEU A 72 3.49 7.08 -7.98
C LEU A 72 4.35 8.08 -7.20
N VAL A 73 4.66 7.74 -5.96
CA VAL A 73 5.64 8.46 -5.13
C VAL A 73 7.03 7.87 -5.32
N LEU A 74 8.06 8.60 -4.90
CA LEU A 74 9.47 8.14 -4.96
C LEU A 74 9.64 6.73 -4.38
N GLU A 75 9.03 6.44 -3.23
CA GLU A 75 9.14 5.13 -2.58
C GLU A 75 8.55 3.99 -3.42
N SER A 76 7.43 4.24 -4.11
CA SER A 76 6.82 3.28 -5.04
C SER A 76 7.72 2.97 -6.24
N LEU A 77 8.42 4.00 -6.74
CA LEU A 77 9.37 3.84 -7.83
C LEU A 77 10.62 3.09 -7.35
N ARG A 78 11.18 3.46 -6.19
CA ARG A 78 12.33 2.75 -5.60
C ARG A 78 12.02 1.28 -5.33
N TYR A 79 10.83 0.95 -4.86
CA TYR A 79 10.40 -0.43 -4.63
C TYR A 79 10.53 -1.32 -5.89
N SER A 80 10.51 -0.73 -7.10
CA SER A 80 10.68 -1.49 -8.36
C SER A 80 12.13 -1.81 -8.73
N VAL A 81 13.11 -1.14 -8.14
CA VAL A 81 14.54 -1.22 -8.52
C VAL A 81 15.50 -1.47 -7.35
N ASP A 82 15.05 -1.28 -6.11
CA ASP A 82 15.83 -1.44 -4.89
C ASP A 82 15.41 -2.73 -4.16
N PRO A 83 16.18 -3.84 -4.28
CA PRO A 83 15.80 -5.13 -3.71
C PRO A 83 15.73 -5.13 -2.18
N GLU A 84 16.58 -4.34 -1.52
CA GLU A 84 16.61 -4.24 -0.06
C GLU A 84 15.37 -3.50 0.45
N LEU A 85 15.04 -2.36 -0.16
CA LEU A 85 13.80 -1.65 0.14
C LEU A 85 12.58 -2.54 -0.13
N LYS A 86 12.59 -3.27 -1.24
CA LYS A 86 11.52 -4.20 -1.59
C LYS A 86 11.33 -5.28 -0.52
N ALA A 87 12.41 -5.96 -0.12
CA ALA A 87 12.38 -7.01 0.90
C ALA A 87 11.87 -6.45 2.24
N LYS A 88 12.39 -5.29 2.67
CA LYS A 88 11.94 -4.61 3.89
C LYS A 88 10.46 -4.27 3.85
N LYS A 89 9.98 -3.67 2.75
CA LYS A 89 8.56 -3.30 2.59
C LYS A 89 7.65 -4.52 2.51
N ASP A 90 8.10 -5.59 1.85
CA ASP A 90 7.36 -6.86 1.80
C ASP A 90 7.26 -7.48 3.20
N GLN A 91 8.34 -7.45 3.99
CA GLN A 91 8.32 -7.89 5.40
C GLN A 91 7.41 -7.03 6.27
N ASP A 92 7.53 -5.70 6.21
CA ASP A 92 6.69 -4.76 6.97
C ASP A 92 5.22 -4.96 6.63
N ARG A 93 4.91 -5.16 5.34
CA ARG A 93 3.57 -5.46 4.86
C ARG A 93 3.04 -6.77 5.43
N LEU A 94 3.82 -7.85 5.37
CA LEU A 94 3.42 -9.14 5.91
C LEU A 94 3.14 -9.05 7.41
N LEU A 95 4.02 -8.40 8.17
CA LEU A 95 3.83 -8.17 9.60
C LEU A 95 2.56 -7.37 9.90
N HIS A 96 2.31 -6.31 9.13
CA HIS A 96 1.09 -5.52 9.25
C HIS A 96 -0.17 -6.37 8.97
N ASP A 97 -0.18 -7.10 7.85
CA ASP A 97 -1.34 -7.87 7.41
C ASP A 97 -1.65 -9.03 8.37
N THR A 98 -0.61 -9.70 8.90
CA THR A 98 -0.77 -10.73 9.95
C THR A 98 -1.36 -10.13 11.24
N ARG A 99 -0.88 -8.97 11.69
CA ARG A 99 -1.43 -8.30 12.89
C ARG A 99 -2.88 -7.88 12.69
N PHE A 100 -3.19 -7.32 11.53
CA PHE A 100 -4.56 -6.95 11.18
C PHE A 100 -5.49 -8.17 11.19
N GLY A 101 -5.09 -9.26 10.53
CA GLY A 101 -5.85 -10.51 10.50
C GLY A 101 -6.08 -11.09 11.90
N ALA A 102 -5.04 -11.13 12.73
CA ALA A 102 -5.15 -11.60 14.10
C ALA A 102 -6.13 -10.75 14.93
N ALA A 103 -6.12 -9.43 14.75
CA ALA A 103 -7.06 -8.54 15.42
C ALA A 103 -8.52 -8.76 14.95
N VAL A 104 -8.75 -8.99 13.66
CA VAL A 104 -10.07 -9.40 13.14
C VAL A 104 -10.52 -10.70 13.81
N ALA A 105 -9.63 -11.69 13.94
CA ALA A 105 -9.96 -12.95 14.63
C ALA A 105 -10.30 -12.73 16.11
N SER A 106 -9.60 -11.82 16.79
CA SER A 106 -9.90 -11.46 18.19
C SER A 106 -11.27 -10.79 18.31
N VAL A 107 -11.57 -9.79 17.49
CA VAL A 107 -12.88 -9.12 17.48
C VAL A 107 -13.99 -10.15 17.26
N ARG A 108 -13.83 -11.04 16.27
CA ARG A 108 -14.79 -12.11 16.02
C ARG A 108 -15.01 -13.01 17.24
N LYS A 109 -13.94 -13.46 17.89
CA LYS A 109 -14.01 -14.33 19.07
C LYS A 109 -14.66 -13.62 20.26
N LEU A 110 -14.37 -12.34 20.47
CA LEU A 110 -14.99 -11.53 21.53
C LEU A 110 -16.51 -11.40 21.35
N HIS A 111 -16.98 -11.38 20.10
CA HIS A 111 -18.40 -11.37 19.75
C HIS A 111 -19.03 -12.77 19.66
N GLY A 112 -18.30 -13.85 19.96
CA GLY A 112 -18.82 -15.21 19.92
C GLY A 112 -19.17 -15.71 18.52
N LEU A 113 -18.72 -15.04 17.46
CA LEU A 113 -19.06 -15.38 16.08
C LEU A 113 -18.17 -16.51 15.53
N LYS A 114 -18.78 -17.42 14.76
CA LYS A 114 -18.06 -18.46 14.03
C LYS A 114 -17.56 -17.88 12.69
N GLN A 115 -16.59 -18.53 12.06
CA GLN A 115 -16.16 -18.15 10.71
C GLN A 115 -17.28 -18.31 9.66
N ALA A 116 -18.27 -19.15 9.96
CA ALA A 116 -19.48 -19.35 9.15
C ALA A 116 -20.54 -18.24 9.32
N SER A 117 -20.37 -17.34 10.31
CA SER A 117 -21.39 -16.37 10.69
C SER A 117 -21.47 -15.13 9.79
N PHE A 118 -20.77 -15.12 8.63
CA PHE A 118 -20.66 -13.96 7.75
C PHE A 118 -21.36 -14.24 6.41
N PRO A 119 -22.61 -13.78 6.22
CA PRO A 119 -23.32 -13.93 4.96
C PRO A 119 -22.51 -13.37 3.79
N GLY A 120 -22.45 -14.10 2.67
CA GLY A 120 -21.72 -13.67 1.48
C GLY A 120 -20.19 -13.86 1.54
N LEU A 121 -19.63 -14.34 2.66
CA LEU A 121 -18.20 -14.68 2.77
C LEU A 121 -18.04 -16.15 3.12
N SER A 122 -17.13 -16.83 2.42
CA SER A 122 -16.82 -18.22 2.76
C SER A 122 -15.96 -18.31 4.02
N GLU A 123 -16.10 -19.38 4.81
CA GLU A 123 -15.22 -19.64 5.95
C GLU A 123 -13.73 -19.59 5.57
N ARG A 124 -13.40 -20.09 4.37
CA ARG A 124 -12.05 -20.05 3.82
C ARG A 124 -11.55 -18.63 3.63
N GLU A 125 -12.40 -17.73 3.13
CA GLU A 125 -12.07 -16.33 2.94
C GLU A 125 -11.84 -15.63 4.29
N ILE A 126 -12.73 -15.83 5.25
CA ILE A 126 -12.58 -15.33 6.62
C ILE A 126 -11.28 -15.84 7.24
N ARG A 127 -10.99 -17.14 7.14
CA ARG A 127 -9.75 -17.74 7.63
C ARG A 127 -8.51 -17.15 6.98
N ARG A 128 -8.54 -16.82 5.69
CA ARG A 128 -7.41 -16.18 4.99
C ARG A 128 -7.19 -14.74 5.42
N ILE A 129 -8.27 -13.99 5.65
CA ILE A 129 -8.22 -12.64 6.21
C ILE A 129 -7.61 -12.69 7.62
N GLU A 130 -8.10 -13.59 8.47
CA GLU A 130 -7.61 -13.76 9.84
C GLU A 130 -6.13 -14.16 9.93
N LYS A 131 -5.62 -14.87 8.92
CA LYS A 131 -4.20 -15.21 8.80
C LYS A 131 -3.33 -14.11 8.17
N GLY A 132 -3.93 -13.00 7.72
CA GLY A 132 -3.22 -11.94 7.00
C GLY A 132 -2.82 -12.31 5.58
N VAL A 133 -3.36 -13.40 5.02
CA VAL A 133 -3.03 -13.88 3.67
C VAL A 133 -3.77 -13.06 2.60
N THR A 134 -4.94 -12.52 2.92
CA THR A 134 -5.76 -11.75 1.99
C THR A 134 -6.25 -10.48 2.67
N ARG A 135 -6.05 -9.34 2.01
CA ARG A 135 -6.60 -8.07 2.48
C ARG A 135 -8.08 -7.99 2.12
N PRO A 136 -8.97 -7.72 3.08
CA PRO A 136 -10.37 -7.52 2.79
C PRO A 136 -10.57 -6.26 1.94
N ARG A 137 -11.54 -6.31 1.02
CA ARG A 137 -12.03 -5.10 0.33
C ARG A 137 -12.94 -4.32 1.25
N LEU A 138 -13.31 -3.10 0.85
CA LEU A 138 -14.28 -2.29 1.59
C LEU A 138 -15.60 -3.06 1.81
N SER A 139 -16.15 -3.67 0.75
CA SER A 139 -17.36 -4.48 0.84
C SER A 139 -17.24 -5.65 1.82
N THR A 140 -16.07 -6.30 1.88
CA THR A 140 -15.78 -7.37 2.84
C THR A 140 -15.78 -6.82 4.28
N LEU A 141 -15.22 -5.63 4.49
CA LEU A 141 -15.20 -4.97 5.80
C LEU A 141 -16.60 -4.55 6.26
N GLU A 142 -17.46 -4.14 5.33
CA GLU A 142 -18.86 -3.81 5.61
C GLU A 142 -19.63 -5.06 6.06
N ILE A 143 -19.50 -6.19 5.35
CA ILE A 143 -20.10 -7.47 5.75
C ILE A 143 -19.60 -7.89 7.14
N LEU A 144 -18.29 -7.77 7.39
CA LEU A 144 -17.73 -8.06 8.70
C LEU A 144 -18.36 -7.15 9.77
N ALA A 145 -18.43 -5.84 9.56
CA ALA A 145 -19.00 -4.91 10.52
C ALA A 145 -20.48 -5.19 10.80
N GLU A 146 -21.28 -5.42 9.75
CA GLU A 146 -22.70 -5.72 9.85
C GLU A 146 -22.96 -7.00 10.65
N ALA A 147 -22.19 -8.07 10.40
CA ALA A 147 -22.29 -9.31 11.17
C ALA A 147 -21.94 -9.14 12.67
N HIS A 148 -21.15 -8.11 13.01
CA HIS A 148 -20.87 -7.74 14.41
C HIS A 148 -21.91 -6.76 14.99
N GLY A 149 -22.92 -6.35 14.21
CA GLY A 149 -23.91 -5.35 14.61
C GLY A 149 -23.31 -3.95 14.79
N MET A 150 -22.23 -3.64 14.06
CA MET A 150 -21.47 -2.40 14.20
C MET A 150 -21.52 -1.57 12.92
N SER A 151 -21.33 -0.26 13.08
CA SER A 151 -20.91 0.57 11.94
C SER A 151 -19.50 0.17 11.49
N LEU A 152 -19.18 0.40 10.22
CA LEU A 152 -17.83 0.17 9.69
C LEU A 152 -16.75 0.90 10.53
N ARG A 153 -17.05 2.12 10.98
CA ARG A 153 -16.15 2.94 11.80
C ARG A 153 -15.87 2.29 13.16
N ASP A 154 -16.91 1.80 13.83
CA ASP A 154 -16.78 1.21 15.17
C ASP A 154 -16.07 -0.15 15.08
N TYR A 155 -16.38 -0.93 14.05
CA TYR A 155 -15.69 -2.17 13.75
C TYR A 155 -14.18 -1.94 13.53
N LEU A 156 -13.80 -0.99 12.67
CA LEU A 156 -12.39 -0.66 12.44
C LEU A 156 -11.70 -0.11 13.71
N SER A 157 -12.44 0.62 14.54
CA SER A 157 -11.95 1.10 15.83
C SER A 157 -11.68 -0.07 16.78
N SER A 158 -12.58 -1.05 16.84
CA SER A 158 -12.41 -2.27 17.64
C SER A 158 -11.21 -3.10 17.16
N VAL A 159 -11.05 -3.28 15.85
CA VAL A 159 -9.87 -3.93 15.26
C VAL A 159 -8.59 -3.19 15.66
N ARG A 160 -8.58 -1.84 15.55
CA ARG A 160 -7.42 -1.03 15.94
C ARG A 160 -7.07 -1.17 17.43
N LEU A 161 -8.07 -1.23 18.31
CA LEU A 161 -7.85 -1.45 19.74
C LEU A 161 -7.22 -2.83 20.01
N ASN A 162 -7.70 -3.87 19.32
CA ASN A 162 -7.14 -5.22 19.43
C ASN A 162 -5.69 -5.31 18.90
N ILE A 163 -5.34 -4.54 17.85
CA ILE A 163 -3.94 -4.40 17.39
C ILE A 163 -3.07 -3.77 18.50
N ARG A 164 -3.57 -2.80 19.26
CA ARG A 164 -2.83 -2.17 20.36
C ARG A 164 -2.66 -3.12 21.55
N GLN A 165 -3.72 -3.82 21.93
CA GLN A 165 -3.72 -4.75 23.07
C GLN A 165 -2.79 -5.94 22.84
N SER A 166 -2.78 -6.51 21.63
CA SER A 166 -1.84 -7.59 21.28
C SER A 166 -0.37 -7.15 21.36
N ARG A 167 -0.06 -5.88 21.05
CA ARG A 167 1.31 -5.33 21.24
C ARG A 167 1.68 -5.19 22.70
N ALA A 168 0.74 -4.77 23.55
CA ALA A 168 0.97 -4.63 24.99
C ALA A 168 1.20 -6.00 25.66
N GLN A 169 0.40 -7.01 25.31
CA GLN A 169 0.52 -8.36 25.88
C GLN A 169 1.86 -9.03 25.54
N VAL A 170 2.33 -8.92 24.29
CA VAL A 170 3.64 -9.46 23.85
C VAL A 170 4.80 -8.77 24.56
N ALA A 171 4.70 -7.46 24.82
CA ALA A 171 5.73 -6.73 25.56
C ALA A 171 5.82 -7.17 27.03
N THR A 172 4.70 -7.55 27.65
CA THR A 172 4.68 -8.07 29.03
C THR A 172 5.18 -9.51 29.14
N THR A 173 5.08 -10.33 28.09
CA THR A 173 5.51 -11.75 28.12
C THR A 173 7.00 -11.94 27.86
N LEU A 174 7.72 -10.89 27.48
CA LEU A 174 9.15 -10.91 27.15
C LEU A 174 10.04 -10.29 28.25
N ASN A 175 9.46 -9.91 29.38
CA ASN A 175 10.15 -9.50 30.62
C ASN A 175 9.98 -10.58 31.68
#